data_AF-A0A1V2GKG0-F1
#
_entry.id   AF-A0A1V2GKG0-F1
#
_cell.length_a   1.000
_cell.length_b   1.000
_cell.length_c   1.000
_cell.angle_alpha   90.00
_cell.angle_beta   90.00
_cell.angle_gamma   90.00
#
_symmetry.space_group_name_H-M   'P 1'
#
loop_
_entity.id
_entity.type
_entity.pdbx_description
1 polymer ?
#
loop_
_entity_poly.entity_id
_entity_poly.type
_entity_poly.pdbx_seq_one_letter_code
_entity_poly.pdbx_strand_id
1 'polypeptide(L)' 'DATPTTLDDIPVTWASTPARELGTTLADRMMQKITHEETHSRNLIIPARLIAAK' A
#
# COMPACT_ATOMS: atom_id res chain seq x y z
N ASP A 1 -36.03 -11.14 -1.53
CA ASP A 1 -34.95 -11.71 -2.36
C ASP A 1 -34.21 -10.61 -3.09
N ALA A 2 -32.90 -10.50 -2.86
CA ALA A 2 -32.03 -9.67 -3.69
C ALA A 2 -31.54 -10.53 -4.87
N THR A 3 -31.81 -10.09 -6.10
CA THR A 3 -31.27 -10.73 -7.31
C THR A 3 -29.77 -10.44 -7.43
N PRO A 4 -28.95 -11.31 -8.04
CA PRO A 4 -27.49 -11.15 -8.12
C PRO A 4 -27.08 -9.81 -8.75
N THR A 5 -27.85 -9.30 -9.71
CA THR A 5 -27.65 -7.99 -10.35
C THR A 5 -27.72 -6.80 -9.39
N THR A 6 -28.49 -6.90 -8.30
CA THR A 6 -28.61 -5.83 -7.29
C THR A 6 -27.35 -5.70 -6.42
N LEU A 7 -26.49 -6.74 -6.40
CA LEU A 7 -25.25 -6.74 -5.62
C LEU A 7 -24.11 -6.08 -6.39
N ASP A 8 -24.13 -6.16 -7.72
CA ASP A 8 -23.14 -5.54 -8.61
C ASP A 8 -23.23 -3.99 -8.60
N ASP A 9 -24.39 -3.44 -8.25
CA ASP A 9 -24.64 -1.99 -8.18
C ASP A 9 -24.21 -1.36 -6.84
N ILE A 10 -23.73 -2.16 -5.87
CA ILE A 10 -23.35 -1.65 -4.55
C ILE A 10 -21.94 -1.05 -4.61
N PRO A 11 -21.74 0.23 -4.28
CA PRO A 11 -20.42 0.84 -4.28
C PRO A 11 -19.50 0.15 -3.26
N VAL A 12 -18.41 -0.44 -3.75
CA VAL A 12 -17.42 -1.12 -2.91
C VAL A 12 -16.34 -0.14 -2.47
N THR A 13 -16.09 -0.10 -1.17
CA THR A 13 -14.94 0.59 -0.58
C THR A 13 -13.90 -0.45 -0.16
N TRP A 14 -12.64 -0.24 -0.52
CA TRP A 14 -11.55 -1.16 -0.20
C TRP A 14 -10.27 -0.41 0.20
N ALA A 15 -9.36 -1.08 0.90
CA ALA A 15 -8.05 -0.53 1.25
C ALA A 15 -6.98 -1.07 0.30
N SER A 16 -6.14 -0.18 -0.23
CA SER A 16 -5.07 -0.51 -1.17
C SER A 16 -3.69 -0.30 -0.54
N THR A 17 -2.79 -1.26 -0.72
CA THR A 17 -1.39 -1.14 -0.31
C THR A 17 -0.61 -0.38 -1.39
N PRO A 18 0.13 0.69 -1.07
CA PRO A 18 0.87 1.48 -2.06
C PRO A 18 2.17 0.78 -2.50
N ALA A 19 2.04 -0.25 -3.33
CA ALA A 19 3.14 -1.12 -3.74
C ALA A 19 4.32 -0.38 -4.39
N ARG A 20 4.04 0.65 -5.20
CA ARG A 20 5.08 1.44 -5.87
C ARG A 20 5.99 2.16 -4.88
N GLU A 21 5.40 2.88 -3.92
CA GLU A 21 6.15 3.60 -2.89
C GLU A 21 6.91 2.67 -1.96
N LEU A 22 6.33 1.51 -1.64
CA LEU A 22 7.03 0.46 -0.91
C LEU A 22 8.28 0.00 -1.66
N GLY A 23 8.17 -0.25 -2.97
CA GLY A 23 9.29 -0.64 -3.82
C GLY A 23 10.38 0.42 -3.91
N THR A 24 10.01 1.67 -4.14
CA THR A 24 10.95 2.80 -4.19
C THR A 24 11.68 2.96 -2.85
N THR A 25 10.94 2.97 -1.74
CA THR A 25 11.55 3.16 -0.42
C THR A 25 12.43 1.99 -0.01
N LEU A 26 12.07 0.78 -0.42
CA LEU A 26 12.90 -0.41 -0.22
C LEU A 26 14.23 -0.29 -0.97
N ALA A 27 14.19 0.13 -2.24
CA ALA A 27 15.39 0.30 -3.05
C ALA A 27 16.33 1.35 -2.44
N ASP A 28 15.81 2.50 -2.03
CA ASP A 28 16.61 3.57 -1.40
C ASP A 28 17.31 3.07 -0.13
N ARG A 29 16.58 2.32 0.71
CA ARG A 29 17.15 1.72 1.93
C ARG A 29 18.20 0.66 1.64
N MET A 30 18.00 -0.15 0.60
CA MET A 30 19.03 -1.11 0.18
C MET A 30 20.32 -0.38 -0.20
N MET A 31 20.21 0.74 -0.93
CA MET A 31 21.36 1.55 -1.31
C MET A 31 22.05 2.20 -0.11
N GLN A 32 21.30 2.80 0.82
CA GLN A 32 21.84 3.39 2.06
C GLN A 32 22.60 2.36 2.90
N LYS A 33 22.08 1.12 2.96
CA LYS A 33 22.72 0.01 3.68
C LYS A 33 24.02 -0.42 3.01
N ILE A 34 24.07 -0.44 1.67
CA ILE A 34 25.28 -0.76 0.90
C ILE A 34 26.37 0.31 1.13
N THR A 35 25.99 1.58 1.23
CA THR A 35 26.93 2.70 1.39
C THR A 35 27.43 2.90 2.84
N HIS A 36 27.11 1.98 3.76
CA HIS A 36 27.59 1.93 5.16
C HIS A 36 27.08 3.05 6.11
N GLU A 37 25.91 3.63 5.86
CA GLU A 37 25.40 4.77 6.67
C GLU A 37 24.30 4.45 7.71
N GLU A 38 23.94 3.20 8.02
CA GLU A 38 22.93 2.99 9.07
C GLU A 38 23.23 1.84 10.02
N THR A 39 23.47 2.19 11.29
CA THR A 39 23.53 1.25 12.41
C THR A 39 22.15 0.96 13.02
N HIS A 40 21.08 1.70 12.68
CA HIS A 40 19.72 1.51 13.23
C HIS A 40 18.62 1.89 12.23
N SER A 41 18.34 1.02 11.24
CA SER A 41 17.17 1.20 10.37
C SER A 41 15.88 0.89 11.15
N ARG A 42 15.08 1.92 11.47
CA ARG A 42 13.74 1.72 12.04
C ARG A 42 12.78 1.11 10.98
N ASN A 43 11.85 0.29 11.43
CA ASN A 43 10.74 -0.18 10.59
C ASN A 43 10.01 1.02 9.98
N LEU A 44 9.85 1.02 8.66
CA LEU A 44 9.02 2.00 7.98
C LEU A 44 7.67 1.38 7.69
N ILE A 45 6.63 2.09 8.09
CA ILE A 45 5.25 1.72 7.79
C ILE A 45 4.73 2.74 6.79
N ILE A 46 4.39 2.28 5.59
CA ILE A 46 3.65 3.07 4.61
C ILE A 46 2.18 2.66 4.73
N PRO A 47 1.27 3.59 5.06
CA PRO A 47 -0.13 3.24 5.33
C PRO A 47 -0.87 2.83 4.05
N ALA A 48 -1.85 1.95 4.22
CA ALA A 48 -2.81 1.64 3.17
C ALA A 48 -3.70 2.86 2.87
N ARG A 49 -4.23 2.92 1.64
CA ARG A 49 -5.10 4.00 1.17
C ARG A 49 -6.52 3.49 0.98
N LEU A 50 -7.48 4.20 1.56
CA LEU A 50 -8.90 3.94 1.32
C LEU A 50 -9.26 4.37 -0.10
N ILE A 51 -9.84 3.46 -0.87
CA ILE A 51 -10.39 3.68 -2.20
C ILE A 51 -11.89 3.45 -2.10
N ALA A 52 -12.66 4.52 -2.21
CA ALA A 52 -14.11 4.44 -2.32
C ALA A 52 -14.50 4.45 -3.80
N ALA A 53 -15.47 3.61 -4.18
CA ALA A 53 -16.16 3.76 -5.45
C ALA A 53 -16.80 5.15 -5.52
N LYS A 54 -16.67 5.81 -6.68
CA LYS A 54 -17.18 7.17 -6.92
C LYS A 54 -18.70 7.17 -7.10
#